data_AF-I9RWD3-F1
#
_entry.id   AF-I9RWD3-F1
#
_cell.length_a   1.000
_cell.length_b   1.000
_cell.length_c   1.000
_cell.angle_alpha   90.00
_cell.angle_beta   90.00
_cell.angle_gamma   90.00
#
_symmetry.space_group_name_H-M   'P 1'
#
loop_
_entity.id
_entity.type
_entity.pdbx_description
1 polymer ?
#
loop_
_entity_poly.entity_id
_entity_poly.type
_entity_poly.pdbx_seq_one_letter_code
_entity_poly.pdbx_strand_id
1 'polypeptide(L)' 'MSKSKKELFLELAQPDENGVSRWVSVREFVGKYQGLFGVGVPNSRRGLM' A
#
# COMPACT_ATOMS: atom_id res chain seq x y z
N MET A 1 12.30 9.87 9.52
CA MET A 1 10.88 10.25 9.37
C MET A 1 10.13 9.11 8.70
N SER A 2 9.03 8.63 9.27
CA SER A 2 8.17 7.64 8.61
C SER A 2 7.20 8.36 7.66
N LYS A 3 7.13 7.94 6.40
CA LYS A 3 6.12 8.45 5.45
C LYS A 3 4.71 8.09 5.92
N SER A 4 3.75 8.98 5.69
CA SER A 4 2.33 8.71 5.91
C SER A 4 1.79 7.69 4.91
N LYS A 5 0.62 7.11 5.23
CA LYS A 5 -0.09 6.18 4.34
C LYS A 5 -0.38 6.79 2.96
N LYS A 6 -0.71 8.08 2.92
CA LYS A 6 -0.99 8.83 1.68
C LYS A 6 0.28 8.97 0.83
N GLU A 7 1.40 9.34 1.44
CA GLU A 7 2.67 9.50 0.72
C GLU A 7 3.17 8.16 0.15
N LEU A 8 3.03 7.07 0.92
CA LEU A 8 3.37 5.73 0.45
C LEU A 8 2.47 5.29 -0.71
N PHE A 9 1.18 5.64 -0.70
CA PHE A 9 0.27 5.36 -1.80
C PHE A 9 0.63 6.15 -3.06
N LEU A 10 0.92 7.46 -2.93
CA LEU A 10 1.33 8.30 -4.04
C LEU A 10 2.66 7.84 -4.65
N GLU A 11 3.60 7.40 -3.82
CA GLU A 11 4.86 6.82 -4.30
C GLU A 11 4.64 5.56 -5.15
N LEU A 12 3.71 4.70 -4.72
CA LEU A 12 3.45 3.42 -5.38
C LEU A 12 2.59 3.57 -6.65
N ALA A 13 1.70 4.56 -6.66
CA ALA A 13 0.83 4.94 -7.76
C ALA A 13 1.45 6.00 -8.68
N GLN A 14 2.76 6.23 -8.61
CA GLN A 14 3.43 7.12 -9.54
C GLN A 14 3.12 6.68 -10.98
N PRO A 15 2.82 7.66 -11.86
CA PRO A 15 2.63 7.36 -13.27
C PRO A 15 3.94 6.87 -13.90
N ASP A 16 3.82 6.16 -15.02
CA ASP A 16 4.98 5.77 -15.81
C ASP A 16 5.63 6.97 -16.52
N GLU A 17 6.68 6.70 -17.31
CA GLU A 17 7.42 7.71 -18.08
C GLU A 17 6.54 8.53 -19.05
N ASN A 18 5.36 8.03 -19.41
CA ASN A 18 4.40 8.70 -20.29
C ASN A 18 3.31 9.47 -19.51
N GLY A 19 3.42 9.52 -18.17
CA GLY A 19 2.43 10.17 -17.32
C GLY A 19 1.15 9.35 -17.13
N VAL A 20 1.14 8.06 -17.51
CA VAL A 20 -0.03 7.20 -17.38
C VAL A 20 -0.05 6.56 -16.00
N SER A 21 -1.15 6.78 -15.27
CA SER A 21 -1.39 6.09 -13.99
C SER A 21 -1.46 4.59 -14.21
N ARG A 22 -0.60 3.84 -13.51
CA ARG A 22 -0.59 2.38 -13.59
C ARG A 22 -1.57 1.74 -12.60
N TRP A 23 -2.10 0.59 -12.98
CA TRP A 23 -2.80 -0.28 -12.03
C TRP A 23 -1.78 -0.94 -11.10
N VAL A 24 -2.02 -0.82 -9.80
CA VAL A 24 -1.19 -1.42 -8.77
C VAL A 24 -1.70 -2.81 -8.45
N SER A 25 -0.85 -3.82 -8.56
CA SER A 25 -1.19 -5.17 -8.13
C SER A 25 -1.16 -5.28 -6.61
N VAL A 26 -2.09 -6.06 -6.04
CA VAL A 26 -2.12 -6.35 -4.60
C VAL A 26 -0.79 -6.96 -4.11
N ARG A 27 -0.08 -7.67 -4.99
CA ARG A 27 1.22 -8.28 -4.71
C ARG A 27 2.34 -7.26 -4.46
N GLU A 28 2.14 -6.00 -4.81
CA GLU A 28 3.12 -4.92 -4.62
C GLU A 28 3.04 -4.28 -3.24
N PHE A 29 2.00 -4.59 -2.45
CA PHE A 29 1.87 -4.15 -1.05
C PHE A 29 2.72 -5.00 -0.10
N VAL A 30 4.04 -4.97 -0.30
CA VAL A 30 5.04 -5.67 0.50
C VAL A 30 6.02 -4.68 1.16
N GLY A 31 6.74 -5.13 2.20
CA GLY A 31 7.74 -4.31 2.89
C GLY A 31 7.15 -3.01 3.42
N LYS A 32 7.72 -1.86 3.03
CA LYS A 32 7.25 -0.53 3.46
C LYS A 32 5.80 -0.20 3.05
N TYR A 33 5.24 -0.93 2.09
CA TYR A 33 3.88 -0.75 1.59
C TYR A 33 2.88 -1.74 2.19
N GLN A 34 3.31 -2.66 3.05
CA GLN A 34 2.44 -3.67 3.64
C GLN A 34 1.27 -3.06 4.43
N GLY A 35 1.47 -1.89 5.04
CA GLY A 35 0.42 -1.15 5.75
C GLY A 35 -0.60 -0.44 4.86
N LEU A 36 -0.41 -0.44 3.52
CA LEU A 36 -1.39 0.05 2.57
C LEU A 36 -2.55 -0.95 2.40
N PHE A 37 -2.25 -2.25 2.47
CA PHE A 37 -3.26 -3.31 2.46
C PHE A 37 -4.05 -3.27 3.79
N GLY A 38 -5.39 -3.19 3.71
CA GLY A 38 -6.25 -3.15 4.90
C GLY A 38 -6.71 -1.75 5.30
N VAL A 39 -7.25 -0.96 4.37
CA VAL A 39 -8.30 0.00 4.74
C VAL A 39 -9.59 -0.82 4.88
N GLY A 40 -9.91 -1.27 6.10
CA GLY A 40 -11.20 -1.92 6.43
C GLY A 40 -11.18 -3.42 6.69
N VAL A 41 -10.04 -4.13 6.58
CA VAL A 41 -9.94 -5.52 7.02
C VAL A 41 -9.23 -5.55 8.36
N PRO A 42 -9.93 -5.76 9.49
CA PRO A 42 -9.26 -5.94 10.76
C PRO A 42 -8.36 -7.17 10.60
N ASN A 43 -7.08 -6.97 10.86
CA ASN A 43 -6.04 -7.99 10.93
C ASN A 43 -6.62 -9.33 11.39
N SER A 44 -6.77 -10.32 10.51
CA SER A 44 -7.24 -11.68 10.85
C SER A 44 -6.20 -12.47 11.68
N ARG A 45 -5.43 -11.76 12.52
CA ARG A 45 -4.56 -12.30 13.58
C ARG A 45 -4.98 -11.80 14.97
N ARG A 46 -6.28 -11.66 15.22
CA ARG A 46 -6.84 -11.90 16.56
C ARG A 46 -7.36 -13.33 16.63
N GLY A 47 -6.45 -14.28 16.52
CA GLY A 47 -6.62 -15.63 17.06
C GLY A 47 -5.57 -15.77 18.15
N LEU A 48 -6.03 -16.07 19.38
CA LEU A 48 -5.29 -16.28 20.63
C LEU A 48 -4.98 -15.03 21.47
N MET A 49 -6.02 -14.57 22.18
CA MET A 49 -6.00 -14.41 23.63
C MET A 49 -7.35 -14.89 24.18
#